data_AF-A0A8B7Q4Y5-F1
#
_entry.id   AF-A0A8B7Q4Y5-F1
#
_cell.length_a   1.000
_cell.length_b   1.000
_cell.length_c   1.000
_cell.angle_alpha   90.00
_cell.angle_beta   90.00
_cell.angle_gamma   90.00
#
_symmetry.space_group_name_H-M   'P 1'
#
loop_
_entity.id
_entity.type
_entity.pdbx_description
1 polymer ?
#
loop_
_entity_poly.entity_id
_entity_poly.type
_entity_poly.pdbx_seq_one_letter_code
_entity_poly.pdbx_strand_id
1 'polypeptide(L)'
;MTYSMQFGDLWPSIRVSLLSEQKYGALVNNFAAWDHVSAELEQLNARDFVNKAHSHGEQGPESGQTAAPPPASWSCSPNLRCFTFIRGDVSRFPPARLGSLGVMDYYLMDAASLLPVLALGLQPGDTVLDLCAAPGGKTLALLQTGCCRKSEGWCLGQGELPT
;
A
#
# COMPACT_ATOMS: atom_id res chain seq x y z
N MET A 1 -25.47 -7.29 15.58
CA MET A 1 -25.32 -8.18 14.41
C MET A 1 -24.02 -8.94 14.55
N THR A 2 -24.02 -10.28 14.42
CA THR A 2 -22.84 -11.12 14.54
C THR A 2 -22.34 -11.54 13.16
N TYR A 3 -21.04 -11.40 12.87
CA TYR A 3 -20.43 -11.70 11.57
C TYR A 3 -20.74 -13.10 11.00
N SER A 4 -21.14 -14.06 11.83
CA SER A 4 -21.66 -15.36 11.40
C SER A 4 -22.90 -15.25 10.50
N MET A 5 -23.76 -14.26 10.72
CA MET A 5 -24.96 -14.03 9.91
C MET A 5 -24.62 -13.38 8.55
N GLN A 6 -23.58 -12.54 8.50
CA GLN A 6 -23.13 -11.87 7.27
C GLN A 6 -22.34 -12.81 6.37
N PHE A 7 -21.46 -13.63 6.95
CA PHE A 7 -20.50 -14.43 6.18
C PHE A 7 -20.85 -15.92 6.11
N GLY A 8 -21.86 -16.41 6.85
CA GLY A 8 -22.30 -17.80 6.80
C GLY A 8 -21.15 -18.80 6.95
N ASP A 9 -21.02 -19.71 5.99
CA ASP A 9 -19.98 -20.76 5.97
C ASP A 9 -18.55 -20.21 5.77
N LEU A 10 -18.37 -18.95 5.37
CA LEU A 10 -17.07 -18.30 5.30
C LEU A 10 -16.60 -17.77 6.67
N TRP A 11 -17.52 -17.60 7.63
CA TRP A 11 -17.17 -17.02 8.92
C TRP A 11 -16.10 -17.82 9.70
N PRO A 12 -16.10 -19.16 9.74
CA PRO A 12 -15.06 -19.92 10.42
C PRO A 12 -13.65 -19.62 9.91
N SER A 13 -13.46 -19.44 8.59
CA SER A 13 -12.15 -19.15 8.00
C SER A 13 -11.71 -17.71 8.28
N ILE A 14 -12.62 -16.74 8.17
CA ILE A 14 -12.35 -15.33 8.54
C ILE A 14 -11.99 -15.24 10.03
N ARG A 15 -12.78 -15.90 10.88
CA ARG A 15 -12.58 -15.86 12.34
C ARG A 15 -11.23 -16.45 12.75
N VAL A 16 -10.81 -17.59 12.18
CA VAL A 16 -9.49 -18.15 12.51
C VAL A 16 -8.38 -17.23 12.04
N SER A 17 -8.52 -16.56 10.88
CA SER A 17 -7.55 -15.56 10.42
C SER A 17 -7.47 -14.34 11.35
N LEU A 18 -8.60 -13.85 11.86
CA LEU A 18 -8.66 -12.72 12.81
C LEU A 18 -8.03 -13.05 14.18
N LEU A 19 -8.02 -14.33 14.56
CA LEU A 19 -7.43 -14.82 15.81
C LEU A 19 -5.99 -15.31 15.64
N SER A 20 -5.51 -15.32 14.40
CA SER A 20 -4.14 -15.71 14.05
C SER A 20 -3.28 -14.48 13.86
N GLU A 21 -1.98 -14.71 13.72
CA GLU A 21 -1.06 -13.64 13.39
C GLU A 21 -1.34 -13.05 12.00
N GLN A 22 -1.32 -11.72 11.93
CA GLN A 22 -1.54 -11.00 10.70
C GLN A 22 -0.31 -11.03 9.79
N LYS A 23 -0.55 -11.14 8.48
CA LYS A 23 0.48 -11.01 7.46
C LYS A 23 0.75 -9.54 7.16
N TYR A 24 2.02 -9.16 7.19
CA TYR A 24 2.47 -7.79 6.88
C TYR A 24 3.05 -7.70 5.47
N GLY A 25 2.96 -6.52 4.89
CA GLY A 25 3.72 -6.08 3.72
C GLY A 25 4.80 -5.08 4.10
N ALA A 26 5.89 -5.07 3.34
CA ALA A 26 6.96 -4.09 3.42
C ALA A 26 6.78 -3.04 2.32
N LEU A 27 6.26 -1.86 2.69
CA LEU A 27 6.15 -0.70 1.80
C LEU A 27 7.53 -0.04 1.69
N VAL A 28 8.14 -0.10 0.50
CA VAL A 28 9.46 0.49 0.26
C VAL A 28 9.39 2.01 0.38
N ASN A 29 10.39 2.60 1.04
CA ASN A 29 10.52 4.04 1.11
C ASN A 29 11.22 4.59 -0.14
N ASN A 30 10.49 5.32 -0.98
CA ASN A 30 11.03 5.95 -2.19
C ASN A 30 12.05 7.07 -1.88
N PHE A 31 12.12 7.53 -0.63
CA PHE A 31 13.16 8.47 -0.17
C PHE A 31 14.44 7.76 0.31
N ALA A 32 14.44 6.44 0.39
CA ALA A 32 15.62 5.61 0.66
C ALA A 32 16.27 5.13 -0.65
N ALA A 33 17.29 4.28 -0.57
CA ALA A 33 17.86 3.59 -1.73
C ALA A 33 16.92 2.46 -2.21
N TRP A 34 15.73 2.84 -2.70
CA TRP A 34 14.61 1.94 -2.96
C TRP A 34 14.95 0.78 -3.91
N ASP A 35 15.83 0.98 -4.88
CA ASP A 35 16.32 -0.07 -5.79
C ASP A 35 17.04 -1.18 -5.02
N HIS A 36 17.96 -0.80 -4.13
CA HIS A 36 18.73 -1.74 -3.32
C HIS A 36 17.83 -2.47 -2.32
N VAL A 37 16.96 -1.72 -1.63
CA VAL A 37 16.00 -2.29 -0.67
C VAL A 37 15.05 -3.28 -1.35
N SER A 38 14.57 -2.96 -2.55
CA SER A 38 13.71 -3.88 -3.32
C SER A 38 14.45 -5.18 -3.64
N ALA A 39 15.72 -5.10 -4.09
CA ALA A 39 16.52 -6.28 -4.36
C ALA A 39 16.77 -7.14 -3.10
N GLU A 40 16.99 -6.52 -1.94
CA GLU A 40 17.12 -7.27 -0.67
C GLU A 40 15.82 -7.97 -0.28
N LEU A 41 14.65 -7.32 -0.45
CA LEU A 41 13.36 -7.94 -0.18
C LEU A 41 13.05 -9.09 -1.13
N GLU A 42 13.46 -8.99 -2.40
CA GLU A 42 13.37 -10.09 -3.38
C GLU A 42 14.24 -11.29 -3.00
N GLN A 43 15.44 -11.05 -2.43
CA GLN A 43 16.30 -12.12 -1.91
C GLN A 43 15.67 -12.87 -0.74
N LEU A 44 14.74 -12.24 0.00
CA LEU A 44 13.91 -12.91 1.01
C LEU A 44 12.76 -13.71 0.39
N ASN A 45 12.68 -13.84 -0.94
CA ASN A 45 11.57 -14.49 -1.66
C ASN A 45 10.21 -13.76 -1.48
N ALA A 46 10.25 -12.47 -1.10
CA ALA A 46 9.08 -11.62 -1.15
C ALA A 46 8.87 -11.06 -2.56
N ARG A 47 7.63 -10.68 -2.90
CA ARG A 47 7.28 -10.13 -4.21
C ARG A 47 6.47 -8.86 -4.07
N ASP A 48 6.72 -7.90 -4.95
CA ASP A 48 5.90 -6.70 -5.09
C ASP A 48 4.52 -7.06 -5.64
N PHE A 49 3.49 -6.96 -4.81
CA PHE A 49 2.13 -7.29 -5.23
C PHE A 49 1.49 -6.17 -6.06
N VAL A 50 1.99 -4.93 -5.94
CA VAL A 50 1.46 -3.79 -6.69
C VAL A 50 1.87 -3.93 -8.15
N ASN A 51 3.16 -4.10 -8.41
CA ASN A 51 3.68 -4.31 -9.76
C ASN A 51 3.05 -5.57 -10.42
N LYS A 52 2.93 -6.67 -9.66
CA LYS A 52 2.27 -7.89 -10.16
C LYS A 52 0.81 -7.63 -10.60
N ALA A 53 0.07 -6.80 -9.90
CA ALA A 53 -1.31 -6.46 -10.25
C ALA A 53 -1.37 -5.64 -11.56
N HIS A 54 -0.43 -4.71 -11.75
CA HIS A 54 -0.32 -3.96 -13.01
C HIS A 54 -0.02 -4.87 -14.21
N SER A 55 0.89 -5.84 -14.06
CA SER A 55 1.23 -6.76 -15.17
C SER A 55 0.08 -7.71 -15.54
N HIS A 56 -0.82 -8.03 -14.62
CA HIS A 56 -2.00 -8.88 -14.89
C HIS A 56 -3.22 -8.10 -15.38
N GLY A 57 -3.30 -6.79 -15.11
CA GLY A 57 -4.40 -5.93 -15.57
C GLY A 57 -4.53 -5.82 -17.09
N GLU A 58 -3.48 -6.19 -17.83
CA GLU A 58 -3.47 -6.22 -19.30
C GLU A 58 -3.78 -7.62 -19.88
N GLN A 59 -3.98 -8.64 -19.06
CA GLN A 59 -4.36 -9.99 -19.50
C GLN A 59 -5.65 -10.46 -18.81
N GLY A 60 -6.78 -10.01 -19.35
CA GLY A 60 -8.09 -10.58 -19.00
C GLY A 60 -8.27 -11.99 -19.57
N PRO A 61 -9.00 -12.90 -18.89
CA PRO A 61 -9.34 -14.20 -19.46
C PRO A 61 -10.36 -14.01 -20.60
N GLU A 62 -10.02 -14.47 -21.82
CA GLU A 62 -10.99 -14.66 -22.90
C GLU A 62 -12.02 -15.72 -22.50
N SER A 63 -13.19 -15.30 -22.01
CA SER A 63 -14.39 -16.13 -22.04
C SER A 63 -15.65 -15.27 -21.99
N GLY A 64 -16.40 -15.26 -23.09
CA GLY A 64 -17.85 -14.97 -23.13
C GLY A 64 -18.27 -13.49 -23.11
N GLN A 65 -18.69 -12.99 -24.27
CA GLN A 65 -19.26 -11.65 -24.52
C GLN A 65 -20.39 -11.26 -23.54
N THR A 66 -20.32 -10.06 -22.95
CA THR A 66 -21.41 -9.04 -22.87
C THR A 66 -20.81 -7.70 -22.41
N ALA A 67 -20.90 -6.67 -23.27
CA ALA A 67 -20.68 -5.22 -23.05
C ALA A 67 -19.48 -4.79 -22.15
N ALA A 68 -18.40 -4.35 -22.80
CA ALA A 68 -17.23 -3.77 -22.15
C ALA A 68 -17.57 -2.48 -21.35
N PRO A 69 -17.12 -2.34 -20.10
CA PRO A 69 -16.84 -1.01 -19.57
C PRO A 69 -15.70 -0.39 -20.41
N PRO A 70 -15.56 0.94 -20.49
CA PRO A 70 -14.44 1.55 -21.20
C PRO A 70 -13.12 1.02 -20.62
N PRO A 71 -11.97 1.18 -21.30
CA PRO A 71 -10.66 1.03 -20.66
C PRO A 71 -10.51 2.17 -19.66
N ALA A 72 -11.25 2.12 -18.56
CA ALA A 72 -10.79 2.69 -17.32
C ALA A 72 -9.56 1.86 -17.01
N SER A 73 -8.40 2.28 -17.54
CA SER A 73 -7.14 2.04 -16.86
C SER A 73 -7.46 2.37 -15.42
N TRP A 74 -7.53 1.37 -14.54
CA TRP A 74 -7.59 1.66 -13.13
C TRP A 74 -6.30 2.42 -12.88
N SER A 75 -6.42 3.74 -12.86
CA SER A 75 -5.34 4.64 -12.50
C SER A 75 -5.11 4.29 -11.04
N CYS A 76 -4.25 3.33 -10.76
CA CYS A 76 -3.78 3.12 -9.40
C CYS A 76 -2.79 4.23 -9.11
N SER A 77 -2.80 4.71 -7.87
CA SER A 77 -1.81 5.69 -7.43
C SER A 77 -0.39 5.17 -7.73
N PRO A 78 0.46 5.96 -8.42
CA PRO A 78 1.73 5.48 -8.94
C PRO A 78 2.80 5.35 -7.85
N ASN A 79 3.96 4.81 -8.23
CA ASN A 79 5.19 4.79 -7.44
C ASN A 79 5.13 4.01 -6.11
N LEU A 80 4.11 3.18 -5.90
CA LEU A 80 4.01 2.33 -4.70
C LEU A 80 4.60 0.96 -4.96
N ARG A 81 5.52 0.53 -4.08
CA ARG A 81 6.14 -0.81 -4.11
C ARG A 81 5.93 -1.46 -2.75
N CYS A 82 5.23 -2.60 -2.72
CA CYS A 82 4.95 -3.26 -1.45
C CYS A 82 5.16 -4.76 -1.56
N PHE A 83 6.12 -5.26 -0.79
CA PHE A 83 6.55 -6.63 -0.84
C PHE A 83 5.79 -7.49 0.15
N THR A 84 5.35 -8.66 -0.30
CA THR A 84 4.71 -9.69 0.55
C THR A 84 5.28 -11.06 0.21
N PHE A 85 5.39 -11.94 1.21
CA PHE A 85 5.67 -13.36 0.95
C PHE A 85 4.49 -14.02 0.22
N ILE A 86 4.74 -15.13 -0.48
CA ILE A 86 3.70 -15.85 -1.24
C ILE A 86 2.54 -16.34 -0.35
N ARG A 87 1.37 -16.62 -0.93
CA ARG A 87 0.22 -17.18 -0.19
C ARG A 87 0.64 -18.50 0.50
N GLY A 88 0.32 -18.64 1.77
CA GLY A 88 0.69 -19.80 2.60
C GLY A 88 2.04 -19.67 3.30
N ASP A 89 2.89 -18.72 2.89
CA ASP A 89 4.12 -18.39 3.59
C ASP A 89 3.83 -17.42 4.74
N VAL A 90 4.28 -17.82 5.94
CA VAL A 90 4.12 -17.13 7.23
C VAL A 90 5.41 -16.46 7.70
N SER A 91 6.43 -16.38 6.83
CA SER A 91 7.67 -15.67 7.12
C SER A 91 7.41 -14.20 7.44
N ARG A 92 8.27 -13.63 8.28
CA ARG A 92 8.22 -12.22 8.67
C ARG A 92 9.38 -11.47 8.04
N PHE A 93 9.11 -10.22 7.67
CA PHE A 93 10.17 -9.29 7.35
C PHE A 93 10.95 -8.95 8.63
N PRO A 94 12.26 -8.72 8.52
CA PRO A 94 13.02 -8.09 9.59
C PRO A 94 12.39 -6.75 10.01
N PRO A 95 12.63 -6.27 11.24
CA PRO A 95 12.28 -4.90 11.59
C PRO A 95 12.97 -3.92 10.65
N ALA A 96 12.24 -2.89 10.24
CA ALA A 96 12.79 -1.86 9.38
C ALA A 96 13.97 -1.14 10.06
N ARG A 97 15.00 -0.82 9.27
CA ARG A 97 16.24 -0.21 9.73
C ARG A 97 16.44 1.14 9.07
N LEU A 98 17.25 1.99 9.70
CA LEU A 98 17.70 3.23 9.10
C LEU A 98 18.72 2.90 8.00
N GLY A 99 18.43 3.36 6.77
CA GLY A 99 19.31 3.22 5.63
C GLY A 99 20.43 4.26 5.62
N SER A 100 21.24 4.24 4.56
CA SER A 100 22.36 5.17 4.34
C SER A 100 21.95 6.65 4.29
N LEU A 101 20.69 6.93 3.92
CA LEU A 101 20.13 8.28 3.84
C LEU A 101 19.51 8.77 5.15
N GLY A 102 19.66 8.02 6.25
CA GLY A 102 19.13 8.42 7.56
C GLY A 102 17.61 8.30 7.69
N VAL A 103 16.95 7.64 6.73
CA VAL A 103 15.52 7.34 6.72
C VAL A 103 15.30 5.83 6.78
N MET A 104 14.12 5.38 7.19
CA MET A 104 13.78 3.95 7.20
C MET A 104 13.76 3.40 5.77
N ASP A 105 14.32 2.20 5.56
CA ASP A 105 14.36 1.57 4.23
C ASP A 105 12.98 1.16 3.72
N TYR A 106 12.11 0.69 4.61
CA TYR A 106 10.73 0.33 4.34
C TYR A 106 9.87 0.48 5.61
N TYR A 107 8.56 0.32 5.45
CA TYR A 107 7.59 0.37 6.54
C TYR A 107 6.75 -0.90 6.54
N LEU A 108 6.69 -1.55 7.71
CA LEU A 108 5.84 -2.72 7.91
C LEU A 108 4.41 -2.28 8.19
N MET A 109 3.46 -2.75 7.38
CA MET A 109 2.05 -2.47 7.56
C MET A 109 1.20 -3.63 7.05
N ASP A 110 -0.08 -3.67 7.42
CA ASP A 110 -1.03 -4.56 6.77
C ASP A 110 -1.06 -4.23 5.26
N ALA A 111 -0.72 -5.20 4.41
CA ALA A 111 -0.69 -5.00 2.96
C ALA A 111 -2.05 -4.53 2.41
N ALA A 112 -3.15 -4.95 3.04
CA ALA A 112 -4.49 -4.51 2.66
C ALA A 112 -4.71 -3.00 2.93
N SER A 113 -3.98 -2.40 3.88
CA SER A 113 -4.05 -0.96 4.15
C SER A 113 -3.50 -0.08 3.02
N LEU A 114 -2.78 -0.66 2.04
CA LEU A 114 -2.32 0.05 0.85
C LEU A 114 -3.41 0.15 -0.23
N LEU A 115 -4.38 -0.76 -0.23
CA LEU A 115 -5.43 -0.83 -1.26
C LEU A 115 -6.28 0.45 -1.36
N PRO A 116 -6.68 1.12 -0.26
CA PRO A 116 -7.40 2.39 -0.36
C PRO A 116 -6.56 3.48 -1.05
N VAL A 117 -5.25 3.53 -0.79
CA VAL A 117 -4.36 4.51 -1.40
C VAL A 117 -4.18 4.24 -2.88
N LEU A 118 -4.04 2.97 -3.28
CA LEU A 118 -3.99 2.58 -4.69
C LEU A 118 -5.30 2.94 -5.40
N ALA A 119 -6.45 2.64 -4.79
CA ALA A 119 -7.77 2.87 -5.36
C ALA A 119 -8.15 4.36 -5.49
N LEU A 120 -7.49 5.28 -4.77
CA LEU A 120 -7.70 6.72 -4.95
C LEU A 120 -7.25 7.22 -6.32
N GLY A 121 -6.29 6.55 -6.96
CA GLY A 121 -5.83 6.89 -8.30
C GLY A 121 -5.22 8.27 -8.47
N LEU A 122 -4.39 8.66 -7.50
CA LEU A 122 -3.77 9.97 -7.42
C LEU A 122 -2.99 10.32 -8.69
N GLN A 123 -3.13 11.58 -9.10
CA GLN A 123 -2.42 12.19 -10.22
C GLN A 123 -1.46 13.28 -9.74
N PRO A 124 -0.35 13.54 -10.46
CA PRO A 124 0.57 14.61 -10.10
C PRO A 124 -0.12 15.98 -10.00
N GLY A 125 0.01 16.62 -8.84
CA GLY A 125 -0.59 17.93 -8.58
C GLY A 125 -1.90 17.87 -7.78
N ASP A 126 -2.40 16.68 -7.45
CA ASP A 126 -3.59 16.51 -6.61
C ASP A 126 -3.38 17.13 -5.22
N THR A 127 -4.46 17.72 -4.70
CA THR A 127 -4.54 18.18 -3.31
C THR A 127 -5.24 17.11 -2.50
N VAL A 128 -4.52 16.48 -1.58
CA VAL A 128 -4.97 15.28 -0.87
C VAL A 128 -5.18 15.61 0.61
N LEU A 129 -6.28 15.12 1.18
CA LEU A 129 -6.59 15.24 2.61
C LEU A 129 -6.69 13.84 3.23
N ASP A 130 -5.88 13.59 4.26
CA ASP A 130 -6.04 12.43 5.14
C ASP A 130 -6.76 12.88 6.42
N LEU A 131 -8.09 12.70 6.44
CA LEU A 131 -8.94 13.16 7.54
C LEU A 131 -8.63 12.47 8.87
N CYS A 132 -8.14 11.22 8.82
CA CYS A 132 -7.89 10.38 9.99
C CYS A 132 -6.45 9.82 9.93
N ALA A 133 -5.48 10.73 9.92
CA ALA A 133 -4.09 10.40 9.61
C ALA A 133 -3.42 9.50 10.64
N ALA A 134 -3.70 9.62 11.95
CA ALA A 134 -2.99 8.88 12.99
C ALA A 134 -3.26 7.35 12.90
N PRO A 135 -2.23 6.48 12.99
CA PRO A 135 -0.82 6.75 13.30
C PRO A 135 0.08 7.10 12.10
N GLY A 136 -0.45 7.16 10.87
CA GLY A 136 0.26 7.75 9.71
C GLY A 136 0.58 6.80 8.56
N GLY A 137 0.27 5.50 8.64
CA GLY A 137 0.68 4.53 7.62
C GLY A 137 0.09 4.81 6.22
N LYS A 138 -1.16 5.28 6.15
CA LYS A 138 -1.81 5.67 4.89
C LYS A 138 -1.30 7.02 4.39
N THR A 139 -1.16 8.00 5.29
CA THR A 139 -0.53 9.29 5.00
C THR A 139 0.85 9.12 4.38
N LEU A 140 1.67 8.24 4.97
CA LEU A 140 2.97 7.90 4.44
C LEU A 140 2.86 7.31 3.04
N ALA A 141 1.99 6.32 2.81
CA ALA A 141 1.77 5.77 1.47
C ALA A 141 1.31 6.84 0.46
N LEU A 142 0.44 7.78 0.85
CA LEU A 142 0.05 8.92 0.00
C LEU A 142 1.28 9.75 -0.40
N LEU A 143 2.18 10.06 0.54
CA LEU A 143 3.41 10.81 0.26
C LEU A 143 4.36 10.05 -0.68
N GLN A 144 4.45 8.71 -0.53
CA GLN A 144 5.30 7.87 -1.39
C GLN A 144 4.90 7.96 -2.88
N THR A 145 3.65 8.29 -3.19
CA THR A 145 3.18 8.43 -4.60
C THR A 145 3.87 9.57 -5.36
N GLY A 146 4.38 10.58 -4.64
CA GLY A 146 4.92 11.80 -5.25
C GLY A 146 3.87 12.68 -5.95
N CYS A 147 2.58 12.38 -5.78
CA CYS A 147 1.49 13.08 -6.48
C CYS A 147 0.98 14.31 -5.73
N CYS A 148 1.14 14.36 -4.42
CA CYS A 148 0.66 15.46 -3.59
C CYS A 148 1.35 16.78 -3.98
N ARG A 149 0.54 17.82 -4.23
CA ARG A 149 1.04 19.18 -4.47
C ARG A 149 1.87 19.63 -3.27
N LYS A 150 3.10 20.10 -3.49
CA LYS A 150 3.89 20.76 -2.45
C LYS A 150 3.19 22.07 -2.10
N SER A 151 2.38 22.09 -1.05
CA SER A 151 1.90 23.35 -0.50
C SER A 151 3.08 24.02 0.20
N GLU A 152 3.53 25.15 -0.32
CA GLU A 152 4.21 26.15 0.51
C GLU A 152 3.19 26.56 1.59
N GLY A 153 3.28 25.99 2.80
CA GLY A 153 2.55 26.48 3.97
C GLY A 153 1.63 25.52 4.74
N TRP A 154 1.52 24.22 4.41
CA TRP A 154 0.65 23.30 5.17
C TRP A 154 1.36 22.03 5.70
N CYS A 155 2.66 22.13 5.99
CA CYS A 155 3.33 21.14 6.84
C CYS A 155 3.49 21.71 8.25
N LEU A 156 2.69 21.14 9.17
CA LEU A 156 2.81 21.22 10.63
C LEU A 156 2.54 22.59 11.22
N GLY A 157 1.57 22.65 12.14
CA GLY A 157 1.40 23.79 13.03
C GLY A 157 2.70 24.08 13.77
N GLN A 158 3.42 25.11 13.33
CA GLN A 158 4.14 25.98 14.24
C GLN A 158 3.25 27.19 14.44
N GLY A 159 2.78 27.37 15.66
CA GLY A 159 2.11 28.61 16.05
C GLY A 159 3.15 29.71 16.10
N GLU A 160 3.12 30.62 15.13
CA GLU A 160 3.51 32.01 15.34
C GLU A 160 2.48 32.91 14.63
N LEU A 161 1.84 33.78 15.42
CA LEU A 161 0.98 34.85 14.93
C LEU A 161 1.84 35.95 14.29
N PRO A 162 1.41 36.56 13.18
CA PRO A 162 2.09 37.72 12.64
C PRO A 162 1.84 38.95 13.53
N THR A 163 2.92 39.70 13.75
CA THR A 163 2.96 41.03 14.38
C THR A 163 2.13 42.07 13.63
#